data_AF-A0A0N0D425-F1
#
_entry.id   AF-A0A0N0D425-F1
#
_cell.length_a   1.000
_cell.length_b   1.000
_cell.length_c   1.000
_cell.angle_alpha   90.00
_cell.angle_beta   90.00
_cell.angle_gamma   90.00
#
_symmetry.space_group_name_H-M   'P 1'
#
loop_
_entity.id
_entity.type
_entity.pdbx_description
1 polymer ?
#
loop_
_entity_poly.entity_id
_entity_poly.type
_entity_poly.pdbx_seq_one_letter_code
_entity_poly.pdbx_strand_id
1 'polypeptide(L)'
;MTPVQFLMKHRALILPIHKEQGSIPKTYKKLLSVLPEIKNIKQNTFKQYMPRLIEIAERIDYETKVLSQEKAKIENDLRKKDGKLKTLLQENIKLEKAVREKDHTIIELKSKNKPLDDPVEKVDGWNIVKGKDGYFRVNRKIKGKVISVHIGKQFNIQKARNKIQVKLRKLMINY
;
A
#
# COMPACT_ATOMS: atom_id res chain seq x y z
N MET A 1 3.39 -35.82 42.27
CA MET A 1 3.77 -34.38 42.30
C MET A 1 4.88 -34.21 43.32
N THR A 2 6.00 -33.58 42.97
CA THR A 2 7.11 -33.37 43.93
C THR A 2 6.75 -32.26 44.93
N PRO A 3 7.40 -32.20 46.11
CA PRO A 3 7.17 -31.13 47.08
C PRO A 3 7.35 -29.74 46.47
N VAL A 4 8.39 -29.53 45.65
CA VAL A 4 8.63 -28.25 44.97
C VAL A 4 7.49 -27.90 44.00
N GLN A 5 7.05 -28.86 43.17
CA GLN A 5 5.95 -28.64 42.24
C GLN A 5 4.66 -28.25 42.96
N PHE A 6 4.37 -28.90 44.09
CA PHE A 6 3.23 -28.56 44.94
C PHE A 6 3.35 -27.13 45.47
N LEU A 7 4.50 -26.75 46.04
CA LEU A 7 4.72 -25.40 46.56
C LEU A 7 4.64 -24.34 45.47
N MET A 8 5.18 -24.60 44.28
CA MET A 8 5.08 -23.71 43.11
C MET A 8 3.64 -23.54 42.61
N LYS A 9 2.84 -24.61 42.63
CA LYS A 9 1.42 -24.58 42.24
C LYS A 9 0.61 -23.69 43.20
N HIS A 10 0.91 -23.76 44.50
CA HIS A 10 0.20 -23.00 45.53
C HIS A 10 0.92 -21.72 45.97
N ARG A 11 1.91 -21.24 45.21
CA ARG A 11 2.77 -20.10 45.59
C ARG A 11 2.00 -18.81 45.88
N ALA A 12 0.93 -18.57 45.12
CA ALA A 12 0.09 -17.37 45.27
C ALA A 12 -0.63 -17.32 46.63
N LEU A 13 -0.84 -18.46 47.28
CA LEU A 13 -1.40 -18.56 48.63
C LEU A 13 -0.28 -18.60 49.69
N ILE A 14 0.79 -19.35 49.43
CA ILE A 14 1.88 -19.59 50.39
C ILE A 14 2.67 -18.31 50.68
N LEU A 15 3.01 -17.54 49.64
CA LEU A 15 3.91 -16.39 49.79
C LEU A 15 3.27 -15.21 50.56
N PRO A 16 1.99 -14.83 50.34
CA PRO A 16 1.35 -13.82 51.17
C PRO A 16 1.28 -14.23 52.65
N ILE A 17 0.91 -15.48 52.94
CA ILE A 17 0.91 -16.00 54.32
C ILE A 17 2.32 -15.93 54.90
N HIS A 18 3.35 -16.24 54.11
CA HIS A 18 4.73 -16.12 54.59
C HIS A 18 5.11 -14.66 54.91
N LYS A 19 4.75 -13.71 54.04
CA LYS A 19 4.97 -12.27 54.25
C LYS A 19 4.29 -11.77 55.52
N GLU A 20 3.07 -12.24 55.80
CA GLU A 20 2.32 -11.90 57.02
C GLU A 20 2.96 -12.51 58.29
N GLN A 21 3.36 -13.77 58.22
CA GLN A 21 3.85 -14.51 59.40
C GLN A 21 5.33 -14.26 59.73
N GLY A 22 6.13 -13.84 58.75
CA GLY A 22 7.55 -13.52 58.87
C GLY A 22 8.47 -14.71 59.24
N SER A 23 7.93 -15.93 59.34
CA SER A 23 8.66 -17.10 59.84
C SER A 23 8.16 -18.37 59.16
N ILE A 24 9.08 -19.17 58.62
CA ILE A 24 8.77 -20.42 57.90
C ILE A 24 7.98 -21.41 58.78
N PRO A 25 8.37 -21.70 60.05
CA PRO A 25 7.58 -22.56 60.93
C PRO A 25 6.15 -22.06 61.19
N LYS A 26 5.97 -20.75 61.41
CA LYS A 26 4.64 -20.15 61.62
C LYS A 26 3.78 -20.24 60.36
N THR A 27 4.40 -19.96 59.21
CA THR A 27 3.79 -20.11 57.87
C THR A 27 3.28 -21.52 57.66
N TYR A 28 4.11 -22.54 57.94
CA TYR A 28 3.71 -23.95 57.80
C TYR A 28 2.53 -24.30 58.71
N LYS A 29 2.56 -23.88 59.98
CA LYS A 29 1.45 -24.09 60.93
C LYS A 29 0.15 -23.45 60.43
N LYS A 30 0.20 -22.23 59.91
CA LYS A 30 -0.96 -21.55 59.33
C LYS A 30 -1.44 -22.24 58.05
N LEU A 31 -0.53 -22.72 57.22
CA LEU A 31 -0.88 -23.46 56.01
C LEU A 31 -1.56 -24.79 56.31
N LEU A 32 -1.30 -25.44 57.44
CA LEU A 32 -2.00 -26.68 57.80
C LEU A 32 -3.52 -26.48 57.98
N SER A 33 -3.98 -25.28 58.31
CA SER A 33 -5.41 -24.98 58.42
C SER A 33 -6.02 -24.49 57.11
N VAL A 34 -5.27 -23.75 56.30
CA VAL A 34 -5.76 -23.15 55.04
C VAL A 34 -5.57 -24.07 53.82
N LEU A 35 -4.52 -24.90 53.84
CA LEU A 35 -4.16 -25.83 52.78
C LEU A 35 -3.82 -27.21 53.40
N PRO A 36 -4.83 -28.00 53.80
CA PRO A 36 -4.62 -29.26 54.53
C PRO A 36 -3.76 -30.28 53.78
N GLU A 37 -3.77 -30.25 52.45
CA GLU A 37 -2.95 -31.09 51.56
C GLU A 37 -1.44 -30.92 51.79
N ILE A 38 -1.01 -29.79 52.38
CA ILE A 38 0.39 -29.54 52.71
C ILE A 38 0.94 -30.55 53.75
N LYS A 39 0.05 -31.24 54.49
CA LYS A 39 0.42 -32.32 55.42
C LYS A 39 1.27 -33.42 54.75
N ASN A 40 1.12 -33.60 53.44
CA ASN A 40 1.90 -34.56 52.66
C ASN A 40 3.38 -34.16 52.52
N ILE A 41 3.73 -32.90 52.81
CA ILE A 41 5.10 -32.39 52.80
C ILE A 41 5.53 -32.16 54.24
N LYS A 42 6.53 -32.92 54.72
CA LYS A 42 7.06 -32.74 56.08
C LYS A 42 7.56 -31.31 56.28
N GLN A 43 7.40 -30.77 57.49
CA GLN A 43 7.83 -29.41 57.84
C GLN A 43 9.30 -29.13 57.50
N ASN A 44 10.19 -30.12 57.69
CA ASN A 44 11.61 -29.95 57.34
C ASN A 44 11.82 -29.79 55.83
N THR A 45 11.11 -30.59 55.02
CA THR A 45 11.12 -30.49 53.56
C THR A 45 10.54 -29.15 53.10
N PHE A 46 9.44 -28.71 53.70
CA PHE A 46 8.90 -27.36 53.47
C PHE A 46 9.94 -26.28 53.76
N LYS A 47 10.61 -26.36 54.92
CA LYS A 47 11.65 -25.41 55.31
C LYS A 47 12.82 -25.36 54.33
N GLN A 48 13.23 -26.50 53.77
CA GLN A 48 14.31 -26.56 52.78
C GLN A 48 13.93 -25.88 51.46
N TYR A 49 12.68 -26.03 51.00
CA TYR A 49 12.26 -25.48 49.71
C TYR A 49 11.73 -24.04 49.75
N MET A 50 11.31 -23.55 50.92
CA MET A 50 10.76 -22.19 51.04
C MET A 50 11.71 -21.07 50.59
N PRO A 51 13.01 -21.05 50.96
CA PRO A 51 13.92 -20.03 50.45
C PRO A 51 13.98 -20.01 48.92
N ARG A 52 14.02 -21.19 48.29
CA ARG A 52 14.03 -21.30 46.83
C ARG A 52 12.72 -20.85 46.20
N LEU A 53 11.59 -21.11 46.85
CA LEU A 53 10.28 -20.62 46.40
C LEU A 53 10.21 -19.09 46.42
N ILE A 54 10.75 -18.47 47.46
CA ILE A 54 10.82 -17.00 47.61
C ILE A 54 11.69 -16.41 46.50
N GLU A 55 12.90 -16.93 46.31
CA GLU A 55 13.82 -16.48 45.26
C GLU A 55 13.19 -16.56 43.86
N ILE A 56 12.54 -17.70 43.55
CA ILE A 56 11.85 -17.87 42.26
C ILE A 56 10.71 -16.86 42.11
N ALA A 57 9.96 -16.59 43.17
CA ALA A 57 8.86 -15.64 43.12
C ALA A 57 9.33 -14.20 42.91
N GLU A 58 10.38 -13.77 43.63
CA GLU A 58 10.99 -12.46 43.44
C GLU A 58 11.52 -12.27 42.02
N ARG A 59 12.12 -13.31 41.45
CA ARG A 59 12.56 -13.31 40.06
C ARG A 59 11.38 -13.18 39.09
N ILE A 60 10.30 -13.94 39.29
CA ILE A 60 9.08 -13.85 38.47
C ILE A 60 8.46 -12.45 38.57
N ASP A 61 8.41 -11.86 39.76
CA ASP A 61 7.87 -10.52 39.99
C ASP A 61 8.72 -9.46 39.25
N TYR A 62 10.04 -9.59 39.30
CA TYR A 62 10.96 -8.73 38.56
C TYR A 62 10.78 -8.86 37.04
N GLU A 63 10.78 -10.08 36.51
CA GLU A 63 10.59 -10.35 35.07
C GLU A 63 9.21 -9.83 34.61
N THR A 64 8.17 -10.04 35.40
CA THR A 64 6.82 -9.53 35.10
C THR A 64 6.80 -8.00 35.05
N LYS A 65 7.49 -7.34 35.98
CA LYS A 65 7.63 -5.87 35.99
C LYS A 65 8.33 -5.37 34.73
N VAL A 66 9.46 -5.97 34.37
CA VAL A 66 10.20 -5.61 33.13
C VAL A 66 9.30 -5.80 31.90
N LEU A 67 8.65 -6.96 31.77
CA LEU A 67 7.75 -7.24 30.65
C LEU A 67 6.59 -6.25 30.58
N SER A 68 6.01 -5.85 31.72
CA SER A 68 4.95 -4.83 31.75
C SER A 68 5.42 -3.46 31.26
N GLN A 69 6.66 -3.07 31.58
CA GLN A 69 7.26 -1.81 31.14
C GLN A 69 7.54 -1.85 29.63
N GLU A 70 8.08 -2.95 29.14
CA GLU A 70 8.31 -3.16 27.71
C GLU A 70 7.00 -3.16 26.91
N LYS A 71 5.97 -3.84 27.41
CA LYS A 71 4.64 -3.84 26.80
C LYS A 71 4.07 -2.43 26.71
N ALA A 72 4.14 -1.64 27.78
CA ALA A 72 3.67 -0.25 27.79
C ALA A 72 4.44 0.63 26.77
N LYS A 73 5.75 0.40 26.61
CA LYS A 73 6.57 1.10 25.61
C LYS A 73 6.13 0.74 24.18
N ILE A 74 5.93 -0.55 23.90
CA ILE A 74 5.48 -1.04 22.59
C ILE A 74 4.09 -0.49 22.25
N GLU A 75 3.16 -0.50 23.20
CA GLU A 75 1.80 0.04 23.01
C GLU A 75 1.83 1.55 22.70
N ASN A 76 2.69 2.31 23.37
CA ASN A 76 2.86 3.74 23.08
C ASN A 76 3.45 3.97 21.68
N ASP A 77 4.44 3.18 21.29
CA ASP A 77 5.05 3.28 19.96
C ASP A 77 4.07 2.89 18.84
N LEU A 78 3.23 1.87 19.06
CA LEU A 78 2.13 1.51 18.16
C LEU A 78 1.15 2.67 18.02
N ARG A 79 0.70 3.26 19.14
CA ARG A 79 -0.23 4.41 19.12
C ARG A 79 0.33 5.60 18.34
N LYS A 80 1.64 5.88 18.47
CA LYS A 80 2.31 6.94 17.71
C LYS A 80 2.34 6.64 16.21
N LYS A 81 2.66 5.39 15.83
CA LYS A 81 2.66 4.95 14.43
C LYS A 81 1.27 5.03 13.81
N ASP A 82 0.24 4.60 14.53
CA ASP A 82 -1.16 4.69 14.08
C ASP A 82 -1.60 6.15 13.88
N GLY A 83 -1.22 7.04 14.79
CA GLY A 83 -1.45 8.48 14.64
C GLY A 83 -0.80 9.03 13.37
N LYS A 84 0.48 8.70 13.14
CA LYS A 84 1.22 9.12 11.93
C LYS A 84 0.59 8.57 10.65
N LEU A 85 0.15 7.30 10.67
CA LEU A 85 -0.49 6.65 9.53
C LEU A 85 -1.81 7.35 9.17
N LYS A 86 -2.63 7.72 10.17
CA LYS A 86 -3.88 8.47 9.94
C LYS A 86 -3.61 9.83 9.29
N THR A 87 -2.59 10.55 9.73
CA THR A 87 -2.21 11.84 9.14
C THR A 87 -1.78 11.67 7.67
N LEU A 88 -0.93 10.67 7.39
CA LEU A 88 -0.47 10.39 6.02
C LEU A 88 -1.63 9.97 5.10
N LEU A 89 -2.59 9.18 5.61
CA LEU A 89 -3.79 8.82 4.86
C LEU A 89 -4.63 10.05 4.49
N GLN A 90 -4.82 10.97 5.45
CA GLN A 90 -5.54 12.22 5.17
C GLN A 90 -4.83 13.10 4.15
N GLU A 91 -3.50 13.16 4.21
CA GLU A 91 -2.68 13.89 3.24
C GLU A 91 -2.78 13.28 1.84
N ASN A 92 -2.68 11.95 1.71
CA ASN A 92 -2.87 11.25 0.45
C ASN A 92 -4.25 11.51 -0.17
N ILE A 93 -5.32 11.49 0.64
CA ILE A 93 -6.67 11.81 0.15
C ILE A 93 -6.73 13.24 -0.41
N LYS A 94 -6.07 14.21 0.23
CA LYS A 94 -6.01 15.60 -0.27
C LYS A 94 -5.22 15.68 -1.58
N LEU A 95 -4.09 15.00 -1.66
CA LEU A 95 -3.26 14.96 -2.86
C LEU A 95 -4.02 14.31 -4.03
N GLU A 96 -4.71 13.19 -3.80
CA GLU A 96 -5.52 12.53 -4.83
C GLU A 96 -6.61 13.44 -5.39
N LYS A 97 -7.29 14.21 -4.53
CA LYS A 97 -8.28 15.21 -4.97
C LYS A 97 -7.64 16.29 -5.84
N ALA A 98 -6.51 16.85 -5.39
CA ALA A 98 -5.78 17.87 -6.14
C ALA A 98 -5.27 17.36 -7.51
N VAL A 99 -4.86 16.08 -7.59
CA VAL A 99 -4.47 15.45 -8.86
C VAL A 99 -5.68 15.35 -9.79
N ARG A 100 -6.83 14.88 -9.31
CA ARG A 100 -8.06 14.79 -10.13
C ARG A 100 -8.50 16.15 -10.68
N GLU A 101 -8.45 17.20 -9.86
CA GLU A 101 -8.78 18.57 -10.29
C GLU A 101 -7.85 19.06 -11.41
N LYS A 102 -6.54 18.79 -11.29
CA LYS A 102 -5.57 19.11 -12.34
C LYS A 102 -5.82 18.30 -13.61
N ASP A 103 -6.15 17.02 -13.50
CA ASP A 103 -6.46 16.19 -14.67
C ASP A 103 -7.70 16.70 -15.42
N HIS A 104 -8.76 17.09 -14.72
CA HIS A 104 -9.92 17.74 -15.33
C HIS A 104 -9.54 19.02 -16.08
N THR A 105 -8.70 19.85 -15.47
CA THR A 105 -8.21 21.09 -16.09
C THR A 105 -7.39 20.81 -17.34
N ILE A 106 -6.52 19.80 -17.31
CA ILE A 106 -5.73 19.37 -18.47
C ILE A 106 -6.63 18.88 -19.61
N ILE A 107 -7.66 18.09 -19.30
CA ILE A 107 -8.63 17.59 -20.29
C ILE A 107 -9.36 18.78 -20.94
N GLU A 108 -9.82 19.73 -20.14
CA GLU A 108 -10.50 20.92 -20.64
C GLU A 108 -9.58 21.75 -21.54
N LEU A 109 -8.33 22.00 -21.14
CA LEU A 109 -7.36 22.73 -21.95
C LEU A 109 -7.03 21.99 -23.26
N LYS A 110 -6.87 20.66 -23.22
CA LYS A 110 -6.69 19.85 -24.43
C LYS A 110 -7.89 19.93 -25.37
N SER A 111 -9.10 20.03 -24.84
CA SER A 111 -10.31 20.17 -25.66
C SER A 111 -10.39 21.55 -26.33
N LYS A 112 -9.98 22.62 -25.63
CA LYS A 112 -9.93 24.01 -26.18
C LYS A 112 -8.79 24.22 -27.16
N ASN A 113 -7.65 23.57 -26.94
CA ASN A 113 -6.46 23.62 -27.80
C ASN A 113 -6.44 22.47 -28.82
N LYS A 114 -7.56 21.79 -29.06
CA LYS A 114 -7.64 20.84 -30.17
C LYS A 114 -7.31 21.64 -31.43
N PRO A 115 -6.23 21.31 -32.16
CA PRO A 115 -5.93 22.02 -33.39
C PRO A 115 -7.18 21.96 -34.24
N LEU A 116 -7.63 23.11 -34.77
CA LEU A 116 -8.50 23.09 -35.92
C LEU A 116 -7.73 22.25 -36.94
N ASP A 117 -8.17 21.00 -37.16
CA ASP A 117 -7.79 20.29 -38.37
C ASP A 117 -8.23 21.24 -39.48
N ASP A 118 -7.26 21.93 -40.09
CA ASP A 118 -7.49 22.68 -41.32
C ASP A 118 -8.30 21.74 -42.22
N PRO A 119 -9.50 22.13 -42.68
CA PRO A 119 -10.27 21.28 -43.56
C PRO A 119 -9.38 20.98 -44.76
N VAL A 120 -8.83 19.76 -44.81
CA VAL A 120 -8.02 19.31 -45.94
C VAL A 120 -8.98 19.29 -47.10
N GLU A 121 -8.94 20.32 -47.94
CA GLU A 121 -9.77 20.39 -49.14
C GLU A 121 -9.48 19.15 -49.98
N LYS A 122 -10.53 18.40 -50.33
CA LYS A 122 -10.44 17.17 -51.12
C LYS A 122 -11.10 17.38 -52.47
N VAL A 123 -10.52 16.78 -53.50
CA VAL A 123 -11.16 16.63 -54.82
C VAL A 123 -11.28 15.15 -55.13
N ASP A 124 -12.51 14.67 -55.25
CA ASP A 124 -12.82 13.27 -55.61
C ASP A 124 -12.07 12.24 -54.74
N GLY A 125 -11.94 12.54 -53.44
CA GLY A 125 -11.24 11.71 -52.45
C GLY A 125 -9.70 11.81 -52.47
N TRP A 126 -9.13 12.75 -53.22
CA TRP A 126 -7.70 13.10 -53.17
C TRP A 126 -7.48 14.32 -52.29
N ASN A 127 -6.45 14.28 -51.45
CA ASN A 127 -6.06 15.39 -50.56
C ASN A 127 -5.30 16.45 -51.35
N ILE A 128 -5.75 17.70 -51.32
CA ILE A 128 -4.99 18.82 -51.90
C ILE A 128 -3.88 19.22 -50.92
N VAL A 129 -2.66 19.38 -51.45
CA VAL A 129 -1.50 19.85 -50.70
C VAL A 129 -0.77 20.89 -51.53
N LYS A 130 -0.44 22.04 -50.94
CA LYS A 130 0.48 23.01 -51.54
C LYS A 130 1.90 22.69 -51.07
N GLY A 131 2.79 22.35 -52.02
CA GLY A 131 4.19 22.10 -51.71
C GLY A 131 4.93 23.37 -51.31
N LYS A 132 6.09 23.21 -50.67
CA LYS A 132 7.01 24.33 -50.33
C LYS A 132 7.50 25.08 -51.57
N ASP A 133 7.48 24.41 -52.73
CA ASP A 133 7.77 24.96 -54.06
C ASP A 133 6.64 25.86 -54.61
N GLY A 134 5.54 26.02 -53.85
CA GLY A 134 4.39 26.83 -54.23
C GLY A 134 3.43 26.14 -55.20
N TYR A 135 3.66 24.87 -55.57
CA TYR A 135 2.79 24.13 -56.48
C TYR A 135 1.76 23.29 -55.74
N PHE A 136 0.53 23.29 -56.27
CA PHE A 136 -0.53 22.42 -55.80
C PHE A 136 -0.37 21.01 -56.36
N ARG A 137 -0.55 20.04 -55.47
CA ARG A 137 -0.54 18.61 -55.75
C ARG A 137 -1.77 17.99 -55.12
N VAL A 138 -2.29 16.93 -55.73
CA VAL A 138 -3.33 16.10 -55.13
C VAL A 138 -2.76 14.72 -54.86
N ASN A 139 -2.99 14.22 -53.65
CA ASN A 139 -2.39 12.98 -53.16
C ASN A 139 -3.49 11.99 -52.76
N ARG A 140 -3.33 10.72 -53.15
CA ARG A 140 -4.20 9.62 -52.69
C ARG A 140 -3.41 8.33 -52.56
N LYS A 141 -3.72 7.56 -51.53
CA LYS A 141 -3.16 6.21 -51.35
C LYS A 141 -3.98 5.24 -52.21
N ILE A 142 -3.32 4.55 -53.14
CA ILE A 142 -3.92 3.54 -54.02
C ILE A 142 -3.06 2.29 -53.92
N LYS A 143 -3.67 1.14 -53.55
CA LYS A 143 -2.97 -0.15 -53.34
C LYS A 143 -1.73 -0.02 -52.45
N GLY A 144 -1.86 0.69 -51.32
CA GLY A 144 -0.77 0.86 -50.35
C GLY A 144 0.27 1.93 -50.70
N LYS A 145 0.33 2.42 -51.94
CA LYS A 145 1.30 3.44 -52.39
C LYS A 145 0.65 4.83 -52.47
N VAL A 146 1.37 5.86 -52.04
CA VAL A 146 0.94 7.26 -52.18
C VAL A 146 1.20 7.70 -53.62
N ILE A 147 0.15 8.11 -54.31
CA ILE A 147 0.23 8.64 -55.66
C ILE A 147 0.01 10.15 -55.57
N SER A 148 0.90 10.91 -56.19
CA SER A 148 0.82 12.37 -56.28
C SER A 148 0.59 12.79 -57.72
N VAL A 149 -0.29 13.77 -57.91
CA VAL A 149 -0.56 14.39 -59.21
C VAL A 149 -0.34 15.90 -59.09
N HIS A 150 0.58 16.41 -59.89
CA HIS A 150 0.93 17.82 -59.93
C HIS A 150 -0.14 18.63 -60.70
N ILE A 151 -0.73 19.65 -60.07
CA ILE A 151 -1.80 20.47 -60.67
C ILE A 151 -1.20 21.71 -61.35
N GLY A 152 -0.41 22.50 -60.61
CA GLY A 152 0.21 23.75 -61.05
C GLY A 152 0.38 24.76 -59.90
N LYS A 153 0.85 25.99 -60.18
CA LYS A 153 1.02 27.06 -59.16
C LYS A 153 -0.30 27.61 -58.62
N GLN A 154 -1.34 27.60 -59.45
CA GLN A 154 -2.71 27.97 -59.06
C GLN A 154 -3.57 26.72 -59.03
N PHE A 155 -4.41 26.62 -57.99
CA PHE A 155 -5.35 25.53 -57.87
C PHE A 155 -6.55 25.77 -58.81
N ASN A 156 -6.87 24.75 -59.61
CA ASN A 156 -8.05 24.74 -60.47
C ASN A 156 -8.68 23.35 -60.40
N ILE A 157 -9.92 23.29 -59.91
CA ILE A 157 -10.62 22.02 -59.64
C ILE A 157 -10.81 21.18 -60.92
N GLN A 158 -11.15 21.81 -62.05
CA GLN A 158 -11.37 21.11 -63.31
C GLN A 158 -10.06 20.51 -63.84
N LYS A 159 -8.96 21.27 -63.73
CA LYS A 159 -7.62 20.79 -64.09
C LYS A 159 -7.18 19.63 -63.20
N ALA A 160 -7.50 19.69 -61.90
CA ALA A 160 -7.23 18.60 -60.97
C ALA A 160 -8.00 17.33 -61.35
N ARG A 161 -9.31 17.43 -61.57
CA ARG A 161 -10.16 16.31 -62.02
C ARG A 161 -9.63 15.66 -63.30
N ASN A 162 -9.33 16.46 -64.32
CA ASN A 162 -8.81 15.96 -65.59
C ASN A 162 -7.48 15.21 -65.41
N LYS A 163 -6.54 15.76 -64.63
CA LYS A 163 -5.24 15.12 -64.38
C LYS A 163 -5.35 13.86 -63.51
N ILE A 164 -6.25 13.85 -62.53
CA ILE A 164 -6.56 12.66 -61.72
C ILE A 164 -7.08 11.55 -62.62
N GLN A 165 -8.06 11.83 -63.50
CA GLN A 165 -8.61 10.83 -64.42
C GLN A 165 -7.54 10.26 -65.35
N VAL A 166 -6.70 11.12 -65.95
CA VAL A 166 -5.58 10.66 -66.80
C VAL A 166 -4.62 9.76 -66.01
N LYS A 167 -4.30 10.12 -64.76
CA LYS A 167 -3.42 9.31 -63.91
C LYS A 167 -4.07 7.97 -63.57
N LEU A 168 -5.36 7.95 -63.23
CA LEU A 168 -6.10 6.73 -62.92
C LEU A 168 -6.17 5.79 -64.14
N ARG A 169 -6.44 6.30 -65.34
CA ARG A 169 -6.43 5.47 -66.57
C ARG A 169 -5.07 4.82 -66.80
N LYS A 170 -3.97 5.58 -66.69
CA LYS A 170 -2.60 5.03 -66.82
C LYS A 170 -2.30 3.95 -65.78
N LEU A 171 -2.81 4.12 -64.57
CA LEU A 171 -2.65 3.14 -63.50
C LEU A 171 -3.54 1.91 -63.66
N MET A 172 -4.61 1.98 -64.46
CA MET A 172 -5.49 0.84 -64.79
C MET A 172 -5.02 0.08 -66.03
N ILE A 173 -4.40 0.74 -67.01
CA ILE A 173 -3.89 0.11 -68.25
C ILE A 173 -2.58 -0.67 -68.02
N ASN A 174 -1.80 -0.31 -67.00
CA ASN A 174 -0.58 -1.04 -66.62
C ASN A 174 -0.88 -2.26 -65.71
N TYR A 175 -2.05 -2.86 -65.85
CA TYR A 175 -2.48 -4.10 -65.18
C TYR A 175 -3.03 -5.09 -66.20
#